data_AF-A0A1A9ZKK6-F1
#
_entry.id   AF-A0A1A9ZKK6-F1
#
_cell.length_a   1.000
_cell.length_b   1.000
_cell.length_c   1.000
_cell.angle_alpha   90.00
_cell.angle_beta   90.00
_cell.angle_gamma   90.00
#
_symmetry.space_group_name_H-M   'P 1'
#
loop_
_entity.id
_entity.type
_entity.pdbx_description
1 polymer ?
#
loop_
_entity_poly.entity_id
_entity_poly.type
_entity_poly.pdbx_seq_one_letter_code
_entity_poly.pdbx_strand_id
1 'polypeptide(L)'
;MGVVKSPVHTCVLERDTMSLHPTFVEYIEGAMQYLISETDKDNIMESCATLLTRDLKRNLFNLFATWCGLFSKPLGITSQIGQTPEEEKLQFSALQAMSALLCCGHVFYTPYLSDDGIIYKWLDMLLTSKDEKIYQLARDTVVLLLESNPDMGQLLEWVIDRCYTSTSREADACFLALASIFSAREYPCDHYTSVITVTLLMTGCPRVEIHSAALLLLQILDKRFFGSVGPLHTDNEKGMLLSN
;
A
#
# COMPACT_ATOMS: atom_id res chain seq x y z
N MET A 1 51.69 18.51 -12.06
CA MET A 1 50.67 17.44 -11.91
C MET A 1 49.57 17.99 -11.03
N GLY A 2 48.48 18.44 -11.66
CA GLY A 2 47.38 19.13 -10.99
C GLY A 2 46.44 18.16 -10.28
N VAL A 3 46.20 18.41 -9.00
CA VAL A 3 45.16 17.74 -8.22
C VAL A 3 43.81 18.30 -8.67
N VAL A 4 42.99 17.45 -9.28
CA VAL A 4 41.60 17.75 -9.62
C VAL A 4 40.81 17.87 -8.31
N LYS A 5 40.48 19.10 -7.92
CA LYS A 5 39.49 19.35 -6.86
C LYS A 5 38.09 19.08 -7.43
N SER A 6 37.42 18.06 -6.91
CA SER A 6 35.98 17.87 -7.07
C SER A 6 35.24 19.05 -6.40
N PRO A 7 34.32 19.76 -7.08
CA PRO A 7 33.53 20.81 -6.46
C PRO A 7 32.07 20.35 -6.34
N VAL A 8 31.72 19.58 -5.31
CA VAL A 8 30.30 19.40 -4.96
C VAL A 8 30.14 19.31 -3.44
N HIS A 9 30.20 20.46 -2.78
CA HIS A 9 29.56 20.66 -1.48
C HIS A 9 28.61 21.86 -1.61
N THR A 10 27.58 21.70 -2.43
CA THR A 10 26.46 22.65 -2.47
C THR A 10 25.45 22.17 -1.45
N CYS A 11 25.31 22.94 -0.37
CA CYS A 11 24.38 22.63 0.71
C CYS A 11 22.95 22.54 0.15
N VAL A 12 22.30 21.38 0.29
CA VAL A 12 20.93 21.12 -0.18
C VAL A 12 19.91 21.99 0.56
N LEU A 13 20.28 22.48 1.74
CA LEU A 13 19.49 23.33 2.60
C LEU A 13 20.06 24.75 2.60
N GLU A 14 19.20 25.76 2.45
CA GLU A 14 19.57 27.13 2.80
C GLU A 14 19.87 27.19 4.30
N ARG A 15 21.07 27.67 4.65
CA ARG A 15 21.60 27.66 6.02
C ARG A 15 20.78 28.49 7.00
N ASP A 16 20.02 29.46 6.52
CA ASP A 16 19.33 30.45 7.36
C ASP A 16 17.85 30.09 7.60
N THR A 17 17.24 29.34 6.68
CA THR A 17 15.80 29.03 6.63
C THR A 17 15.50 27.54 6.83
N MET A 18 16.50 26.66 6.72
CA MET A 18 16.31 25.20 6.65
C MET A 18 15.36 24.77 5.52
N SER A 19 15.10 25.64 4.54
CA SER A 19 14.36 25.34 3.33
C SER A 19 15.28 24.71 2.29
N LEU A 20 14.72 23.86 1.42
CA LEU A 20 15.48 23.41 0.27
C LEU A 20 15.74 24.58 -0.66
N HIS A 21 16.93 24.56 -1.25
CA HIS A 21 17.27 25.53 -2.27
C HIS A 21 16.20 25.51 -3.38
N PRO A 22 15.70 26.67 -3.85
CA PRO A 22 14.56 26.76 -4.77
C PRO A 22 14.69 25.89 -6.02
N THR A 23 15.90 25.73 -6.55
CA THR A 23 16.19 24.83 -7.68
C THR A 23 15.88 23.36 -7.40
N PHE A 24 16.08 22.89 -6.17
CA PHE A 24 15.71 21.53 -5.78
C PHE A 24 14.20 21.41 -5.61
N VAL A 25 13.53 22.47 -5.11
CA VAL A 25 12.07 22.51 -5.03
C VAL A 25 11.49 22.44 -6.44
N GLU A 26 11.95 23.26 -7.38
CA GLU A 26 11.52 23.23 -8.79
C GLU A 26 11.82 21.90 -9.48
N TYR A 27 12.99 21.30 -9.21
CA TYR A 27 13.34 19.99 -9.78
C TYR A 27 12.43 18.88 -9.24
N ILE A 28 12.12 18.91 -7.94
CA ILE A 28 11.28 17.91 -7.30
C ILE A 28 9.82 18.12 -7.68
N GLU A 29 9.33 19.36 -7.71
CA GLU A 29 8.03 19.69 -8.25
C GLU A 29 7.93 19.27 -9.72
N GLY A 30 8.95 19.53 -10.54
CA GLY A 30 9.00 19.08 -11.93
C GLY A 30 8.99 17.56 -12.09
N ALA A 31 9.77 16.84 -11.27
CA ALA A 31 9.78 15.38 -11.26
C ALA A 31 8.45 14.80 -10.76
N MET A 32 7.86 15.41 -9.73
CA MET A 32 6.57 15.02 -9.17
C MET A 32 5.44 15.31 -10.16
N GLN A 33 5.45 16.47 -10.83
CA GLN A 33 4.50 16.84 -11.89
C GLN A 33 4.63 15.90 -13.08
N TYR A 34 5.85 15.52 -13.47
CA TYR A 34 6.10 14.54 -14.52
C TYR A 34 5.48 13.18 -14.15
N LEU A 35 5.75 12.69 -12.94
CA LEU A 35 5.20 11.44 -12.40
C LEU A 35 3.67 11.47 -12.24
N ILE A 36 3.07 12.62 -11.94
CA ILE A 36 1.61 12.81 -11.84
C ILE A 36 0.97 12.94 -13.23
N SER A 37 1.66 13.54 -14.20
CA SER A 37 1.15 13.82 -15.55
C SER A 37 1.08 12.58 -16.45
N GLU A 38 1.87 11.54 -16.17
CA GLU A 38 1.81 10.24 -16.85
C GLU A 38 0.71 9.33 -16.28
N THR A 39 -0.49 9.87 -16.05
CA THR A 39 -1.62 9.21 -15.37
C THR A 39 -2.29 8.08 -16.19
N ASP A 40 -1.52 7.22 -16.85
CA ASP A 40 -1.92 5.87 -17.21
C ASP A 40 -1.28 4.90 -16.21
N LYS A 41 -2.09 4.47 -15.23
CA LYS A 41 -1.71 3.70 -14.03
C LYS A 41 -0.90 2.43 -14.32
N ASP A 42 -0.97 1.91 -15.55
CA ASP A 42 -0.32 0.65 -15.93
C ASP A 42 1.13 0.83 -16.44
N ASN A 43 1.47 1.98 -17.03
CA ASN A 43 2.80 2.19 -17.64
C ASN A 43 3.88 2.66 -16.65
N ILE A 44 3.51 3.39 -15.60
CA ILE A 44 4.47 3.89 -14.60
C ILE A 44 4.99 2.76 -13.72
N MET A 45 4.14 1.82 -13.31
CA MET A 45 4.52 0.78 -12.34
C MET A 45 5.67 -0.09 -12.85
N GLU A 46 5.64 -0.47 -14.13
CA GLU A 46 6.72 -1.22 -14.79
C GLU A 46 7.96 -0.34 -15.07
N SER A 47 7.77 0.93 -15.46
CA SER A 47 8.89 1.82 -15.81
C SER A 47 9.66 2.33 -14.59
N CYS A 48 8.98 2.73 -13.51
CA CYS A 48 9.63 3.15 -12.27
C CYS A 48 10.24 1.97 -11.46
N ALA A 49 9.82 0.73 -11.70
CA ALA A 49 10.50 -0.45 -11.19
C ALA A 49 11.91 -0.62 -11.78
N THR A 50 12.14 -0.14 -13.01
CA THR A 50 13.41 -0.28 -13.73
C THR A 50 14.31 0.97 -13.67
N LEU A 51 13.74 2.17 -13.43
CA LEU A 51 14.50 3.44 -13.44
C LEU A 51 15.13 3.83 -12.10
N LEU A 52 14.56 3.42 -10.96
CA LEU A 52 15.01 3.85 -9.63
C LEU A 52 15.67 2.70 -8.86
N THR A 53 16.94 2.85 -8.51
CA THR A 53 17.63 1.89 -7.64
C THR A 53 17.00 1.85 -6.24
N ARG A 54 17.12 0.70 -5.55
CA ARG A 54 16.58 0.53 -4.18
C ARG A 54 17.11 1.60 -3.22
N ASP A 55 18.39 1.95 -3.33
CA ASP A 55 19.01 2.99 -2.51
C ASP A 55 18.45 4.37 -2.80
N LEU A 56 18.19 4.70 -4.07
CA LEU A 56 17.58 5.97 -4.45
C LEU A 56 16.14 6.08 -3.93
N LYS A 57 15.33 5.02 -4.06
CA LYS A 57 13.97 4.98 -3.49
C LYS A 57 14.00 5.22 -1.98
N ARG A 58 14.93 4.58 -1.26
CA ARG A 58 15.10 4.76 0.18
C ARG A 58 15.53 6.17 0.56
N ASN A 59 16.47 6.75 -0.17
CA ASN A 59 16.93 8.12 0.10
C ASN A 59 15.84 9.15 -0.15
N LEU A 60 15.09 9.01 -1.24
CA LEU A 60 13.94 9.88 -1.55
C LEU A 60 12.81 9.70 -0.53
N PHE A 61 12.53 8.46 -0.11
CA PHE A 61 11.56 8.17 0.94
C PHE A 61 11.91 8.91 2.24
N ASN A 62 13.16 8.80 2.69
CA ASN A 62 13.62 9.49 3.89
C ASN A 62 13.56 11.02 3.73
N LEU A 63 13.91 11.54 2.55
CA LEU A 63 13.84 12.96 2.24
C LEU A 63 12.39 13.47 2.33
N PHE A 64 11.46 12.82 1.64
CA PHE A 64 10.05 13.20 1.67
C PHE A 64 9.44 13.05 3.06
N ALA A 65 9.86 12.05 3.84
CA ALA A 65 9.44 11.92 5.23
C ALA A 65 9.81 13.16 6.07
N THR A 66 10.91 13.86 5.77
CA THR A 66 11.24 15.13 6.45
C THR A 66 10.26 16.26 6.12
N TRP A 67 9.57 16.21 4.97
CA TRP A 67 8.58 17.21 4.55
C TRP A 67 7.13 16.81 4.84
N CYS A 68 6.90 15.57 5.27
CA CYS A 68 5.58 15.09 5.66
C CYS A 68 5.09 15.66 7.02
N GLY A 69 5.86 16.53 7.69
CA GLY A 69 5.41 17.18 8.92
C GLY A 69 5.03 16.20 10.02
N LEU A 70 3.78 16.28 10.50
CA LEU A 70 3.23 15.42 11.54
C LEU A 70 3.10 13.94 11.09
N PHE A 71 2.97 13.69 9.79
CA PHE A 71 2.76 12.33 9.25
C PHE A 71 4.03 11.47 9.31
N SER A 72 5.20 12.05 9.58
CA SER A 72 6.44 11.28 9.77
C SER A 72 6.77 10.96 11.22
N LYS A 73 5.90 11.34 12.18
CA LYS A 73 6.06 11.00 13.60
C LYS A 73 6.20 9.48 13.87
N PRO A 74 5.43 8.57 13.23
CA PRO A 74 5.60 7.13 13.41
C PRO A 74 6.94 6.63 12.86
N LEU A 75 7.53 7.37 11.93
CA LEU A 75 8.84 7.10 11.33
C LEU A 75 10.00 7.57 12.22
N GLY A 76 9.71 8.21 13.36
CA GLY A 76 10.72 8.76 14.28
C GLY A 76 11.34 10.08 13.80
N ILE A 77 10.80 10.68 12.72
CA ILE A 77 11.28 11.94 12.17
C ILE A 77 10.44 13.07 12.76
N THR A 78 11.09 14.04 13.39
CA THR A 78 10.42 15.24 13.90
C THR A 78 10.66 16.37 12.92
N SER A 79 9.60 16.87 12.30
CA SER A 79 9.64 18.00 11.37
C SER A 79 8.94 19.21 11.97
N GLN A 80 9.52 20.41 11.78
CA GLN A 80 8.96 21.69 12.22
C GLN A 80 8.04 22.32 11.15
N ILE A 81 7.90 21.66 9.98
CA ILE A 81 7.16 22.14 8.81
C ILE A 81 5.66 21.88 9.03
N GLY A 82 4.79 22.81 8.65
CA GLY A 82 3.32 22.66 8.74
C GLY A 82 2.57 23.76 9.46
N GLN A 83 3.16 24.95 9.61
CA GLN A 83 2.55 26.06 10.32
C GLN A 83 1.78 27.00 9.37
N THR A 84 2.03 26.89 8.07
CA THR A 84 1.39 27.71 7.04
C THR A 84 0.56 26.87 6.05
N PRO A 85 -0.47 27.44 5.41
CA PRO A 85 -1.29 26.71 4.42
C PRO A 85 -0.50 26.25 3.17
N GLU A 86 0.58 26.94 2.83
CA GLU A 86 1.48 26.56 1.74
C GLU A 86 2.31 25.33 2.13
N GLU A 87 2.77 25.28 3.38
CA GLU A 87 3.45 24.10 3.95
C GLU A 87 2.51 22.90 4.08
N GLU A 88 1.22 23.09 4.38
CA GLU A 88 0.24 21.99 4.40
C GLU A 88 0.07 21.33 3.02
N LYS A 89 0.07 22.12 1.93
CA LYS A 89 0.05 21.58 0.57
C LYS A 89 1.33 20.80 0.26
N LEU A 90 2.48 21.36 0.64
CA LEU A 90 3.77 20.68 0.48
C LEU A 90 3.81 19.35 1.25
N GLN A 91 3.31 19.32 2.48
CA GLN A 91 3.21 18.11 3.29
C GLN A 91 2.39 17.03 2.61
N PHE A 92 1.22 17.40 2.07
CA PHE A 92 0.37 16.45 1.37
C PHE A 92 1.03 15.93 0.10
N SER A 93 1.66 16.80 -0.70
CA SER A 93 2.43 16.41 -1.88
C SER A 93 3.59 15.47 -1.53
N ALA A 94 4.33 15.77 -0.47
CA ALA A 94 5.40 14.91 0.03
C ALA A 94 4.87 13.55 0.50
N LEU A 95 3.71 13.52 1.17
CA LEU A 95 3.05 12.30 1.60
C LEU A 95 2.62 11.43 0.42
N GLN A 96 2.07 12.04 -0.64
CA GLN A 96 1.73 11.34 -1.88
C GLN A 96 2.97 10.73 -2.54
N ALA A 97 4.05 11.51 -2.68
CA ALA A 97 5.31 11.03 -3.27
C ALA A 97 5.92 9.89 -2.44
N MET A 98 5.90 10.01 -1.12
CA MET A 98 6.38 8.99 -0.20
C MET A 98 5.57 7.69 -0.31
N SER A 99 4.24 7.78 -0.41
CA SER A 99 3.33 6.64 -0.61
C SER A 99 3.56 5.96 -1.96
N ALA A 100 3.71 6.76 -3.02
CA ALA A 100 3.98 6.26 -4.37
C ALA A 100 5.31 5.50 -4.45
N LEU A 101 6.37 5.99 -3.79
CA LEU A 101 7.67 5.30 -3.74
C LEU A 101 7.60 3.93 -3.07
N LEU A 102 6.80 3.80 -1.99
CA LEU A 102 6.58 2.51 -1.32
C LEU A 102 5.82 1.53 -2.20
N CYS A 103 4.88 2.03 -3.00
CA CYS A 103 3.99 1.22 -3.83
C CYS A 103 4.57 0.88 -5.21
N CYS A 104 5.67 1.51 -5.59
CA CYS A 104 6.30 1.36 -6.90
C CYS A 104 7.10 0.05 -7.03
N GLY A 105 6.37 -1.07 -7.19
CA GLY A 105 6.92 -2.42 -7.24
C GLY A 105 7.30 -2.96 -5.86
N HIS A 106 8.15 -3.99 -5.82
CA HIS A 106 8.57 -4.60 -4.56
C HIS A 106 9.20 -3.59 -3.61
N VAL A 107 8.94 -3.79 -2.32
CA VAL A 107 9.43 -2.95 -1.23
C VAL A 107 10.95 -2.86 -1.29
N PHE A 108 11.45 -1.63 -1.39
CA PHE A 108 12.88 -1.41 -1.54
C PHE A 108 13.68 -1.78 -0.27
N TYR A 109 13.03 -1.88 0.89
CA TYR A 109 13.62 -2.28 2.16
C TYR A 109 12.69 -3.20 2.97
N THR A 110 12.94 -4.51 2.92
CA THR A 110 12.10 -5.57 3.52
C THR A 110 11.73 -5.35 5.00
N PRO A 111 12.62 -4.85 5.89
CA PRO A 111 12.26 -4.61 7.30
C PRO A 111 11.15 -3.56 7.52
N TYR A 112 10.75 -2.82 6.48
CA TYR A 112 9.59 -1.93 6.56
C TYR A 112 8.26 -2.67 6.65
N LEU A 113 8.18 -3.89 6.10
CA LEU A 113 6.99 -4.75 6.07
C LEU A 113 7.25 -6.10 6.76
N SER A 114 8.29 -6.22 7.56
CA SER A 114 8.50 -7.37 8.44
C SER A 114 7.63 -7.25 9.70
N ASP A 115 7.76 -8.19 10.62
CA ASP A 115 7.20 -8.09 11.98
C ASP A 115 7.53 -6.74 12.60
N ASP A 116 6.51 -6.10 13.19
CA ASP A 116 6.58 -4.75 13.78
C ASP A 116 7.14 -3.66 12.83
N GLY A 117 6.97 -3.86 11.53
CA GLY A 117 7.39 -2.93 10.48
C GLY A 117 6.89 -1.50 10.73
N ILE A 118 7.78 -0.53 10.55
CA ILE A 118 7.47 0.89 10.84
C ILE A 118 6.35 1.45 9.96
N ILE A 119 6.16 0.86 8.77
CA ILE A 119 5.12 1.25 7.83
C ILE A 119 3.73 0.91 8.36
N TYR A 120 3.57 -0.15 9.16
CA TYR A 120 2.29 -0.47 9.79
C TYR A 120 1.81 0.64 10.72
N LYS A 121 2.70 1.13 11.60
CA LYS A 121 2.41 2.25 12.50
C LYS A 121 2.12 3.54 11.75
N TRP A 122 2.79 3.74 10.62
CA TRP A 122 2.54 4.87 9.74
C TRP A 122 1.17 4.77 9.05
N LEU A 123 0.80 3.61 8.49
CA LEU A 123 -0.50 3.38 7.89
C LEU A 123 -1.64 3.47 8.90
N ASP A 124 -1.49 2.91 10.11
CA ASP A 124 -2.46 3.04 11.22
C ASP A 124 -2.75 4.54 11.51
N MET A 125 -1.70 5.38 11.54
CA MET A 125 -1.89 6.83 11.70
C MET A 125 -2.69 7.46 10.55
N LEU A 126 -2.38 7.12 9.30
CA LEU A 126 -3.07 7.72 8.16
C LEU A 126 -4.53 7.26 8.05
N LEU A 127 -4.80 5.98 8.34
CA LEU A 127 -6.14 5.40 8.32
C LEU A 127 -7.06 5.96 9.42
N THR A 128 -6.47 6.46 10.51
CA THR A 128 -7.21 7.16 11.58
C THR A 128 -7.41 8.65 11.29
N SER A 129 -6.89 9.18 10.18
CA SER A 129 -7.05 10.58 9.82
C SER A 129 -8.51 10.95 9.53
N LYS A 130 -8.90 12.14 10.01
CA LYS A 130 -10.20 12.76 9.72
C LYS A 130 -10.22 13.49 8.38
N ASP A 131 -9.05 13.75 7.80
CA ASP A 131 -8.96 14.31 6.46
C ASP A 131 -9.21 13.19 5.44
N GLU A 132 -10.28 13.33 4.66
CA GLU A 132 -10.69 12.34 3.66
C GLU A 132 -9.64 12.14 2.55
N LYS A 133 -8.84 13.15 2.20
CA LYS A 133 -7.77 12.99 1.21
C LYS A 133 -6.66 12.08 1.73
N ILE A 134 -6.31 12.23 3.00
CA ILE A 134 -5.28 11.43 3.66
C ILE A 134 -5.78 10.00 3.87
N TYR A 135 -7.03 9.87 4.32
CA TYR A 135 -7.67 8.57 4.48
C TYR A 135 -7.73 7.82 3.14
N GLN A 136 -8.13 8.49 2.06
CA GLN A 136 -8.17 7.87 0.73
C GLN A 136 -6.78 7.48 0.24
N LEU A 137 -5.77 8.35 0.41
CA LEU A 137 -4.38 8.03 0.08
C LEU A 137 -3.90 6.77 0.84
N ALA A 138 -4.22 6.66 2.12
CA ALA A 138 -3.86 5.50 2.94
C ALA A 138 -4.52 4.22 2.45
N ARG A 139 -5.82 4.27 2.10
CA ARG A 139 -6.55 3.14 1.52
C ARG A 139 -5.90 2.64 0.23
N ASP A 140 -5.63 3.57 -0.69
CA ASP A 140 -5.00 3.24 -1.97
C ASP A 140 -3.60 2.67 -1.76
N THR A 141 -2.86 3.21 -0.79
CA THR A 141 -1.52 2.73 -0.42
C THR A 141 -1.55 1.30 0.10
N VAL A 142 -2.53 0.94 0.95
CA VAL A 142 -2.68 -0.45 1.44
C VAL A 142 -2.95 -1.42 0.29
N VAL A 143 -3.85 -1.06 -0.64
CA VAL A 143 -4.14 -1.87 -1.83
C VAL A 143 -2.88 -2.06 -2.65
N LEU A 144 -2.23 -0.97 -3.06
CA LEU A 144 -1.04 -1.03 -3.91
C LEU A 144 0.12 -1.77 -3.25
N LEU A 145 0.30 -1.66 -1.93
CA LEU A 145 1.32 -2.41 -1.21
C LEU A 145 1.06 -3.93 -1.28
N LEU A 146 -0.19 -4.37 -1.09
CA LEU A 146 -0.56 -5.78 -1.29
C LEU A 146 -0.36 -6.19 -2.74
N GLU A 147 -0.73 -5.35 -3.71
CA GLU A 147 -0.56 -5.66 -5.14
C GLU A 147 0.91 -5.84 -5.52
N SER A 148 1.78 -4.97 -5.03
CA SER A 148 3.19 -4.94 -5.38
C SER A 148 4.06 -5.90 -4.57
N ASN A 149 3.56 -6.45 -3.46
CA ASN A 149 4.33 -7.31 -2.53
C ASN A 149 3.57 -8.59 -2.16
N PRO A 150 3.17 -9.43 -3.13
CA PRO A 150 2.39 -10.63 -2.87
C PRO A 150 3.12 -11.67 -1.99
N ASP A 151 4.45 -11.62 -1.98
CA ASP A 151 5.34 -12.48 -1.20
C ASP A 151 5.46 -12.08 0.27
N MET A 152 5.01 -10.88 0.65
CA MET A 152 5.11 -10.38 2.02
C MET A 152 3.90 -10.83 2.85
N GLY A 153 3.94 -12.07 3.33
CA GLY A 153 2.87 -12.67 4.15
C GLY A 153 2.48 -11.84 5.38
N GLN A 154 3.47 -11.19 6.03
CA GLN A 154 3.21 -10.34 7.20
C GLN A 154 2.38 -9.09 6.89
N LEU A 155 2.46 -8.55 5.67
CA LEU A 155 1.61 -7.44 5.25
C LEU A 155 0.16 -7.90 5.16
N LEU A 156 -0.07 -9.08 4.57
CA LEU A 156 -1.42 -9.66 4.50
C LEU A 156 -1.97 -9.97 5.90
N GLU A 157 -1.15 -10.54 6.77
CA GLU A 157 -1.53 -10.82 8.16
C GLU A 157 -1.90 -9.55 8.92
N TRP A 158 -1.12 -8.47 8.78
CA TRP A 158 -1.44 -7.18 9.37
C TRP A 158 -2.79 -6.63 8.88
N VAL A 159 -3.07 -6.67 7.56
CA VAL A 159 -4.36 -6.22 7.01
C VAL A 159 -5.53 -7.04 7.56
N ILE A 160 -5.35 -8.36 7.69
CA ILE A 160 -6.37 -9.25 8.25
C ILE A 160 -6.57 -8.94 9.74
N ASP A 161 -5.51 -8.78 10.53
CA ASP A 161 -5.60 -8.44 11.94
C ASP A 161 -6.38 -7.13 12.16
N ARG A 162 -6.08 -6.07 11.38
CA ARG A 162 -6.81 -4.81 11.45
C ARG A 162 -8.31 -4.95 11.21
N CYS A 163 -8.74 -5.88 10.35
CA CYS A 163 -10.17 -6.14 10.17
C CYS A 163 -10.86 -6.68 11.44
N TYR A 164 -10.12 -7.33 12.34
CA TYR A 164 -10.64 -7.86 13.61
C TYR A 164 -10.47 -6.89 14.79
N THR A 165 -9.36 -6.15 14.84
CA THR A 165 -8.91 -5.47 16.06
C THR A 165 -9.06 -3.95 16.04
N SER A 166 -9.24 -3.35 14.87
CA SER A 166 -9.21 -1.89 14.71
C SER A 166 -10.58 -1.23 14.82
N THR A 167 -10.62 0.11 14.74
CA THR A 167 -11.88 0.84 14.69
C THR A 167 -12.62 0.56 13.38
N SER A 168 -13.92 0.84 13.34
CA SER A 168 -14.73 0.60 12.13
C SER A 168 -14.14 1.26 10.87
N ARG A 169 -13.55 2.46 10.99
CA ARG A 169 -12.99 3.19 9.84
C ARG A 169 -11.73 2.52 9.27
N GLU A 170 -10.87 2.01 10.14
CA GLU A 170 -9.65 1.29 9.75
C GLU A 170 -9.98 -0.10 9.20
N ALA A 171 -10.86 -0.83 9.90
CA ALA A 171 -11.31 -2.15 9.49
C ALA A 171 -11.97 -2.12 8.10
N ASP A 172 -12.78 -1.09 7.82
CA ASP A 172 -13.41 -0.90 6.52
C ASP A 172 -12.37 -0.70 5.40
N ALA A 173 -11.33 0.10 5.66
CA ALA A 173 -10.25 0.33 4.71
C ALA A 173 -9.48 -0.97 4.41
N CYS A 174 -9.07 -1.70 5.45
CA CYS A 174 -8.34 -2.96 5.32
C CYS A 174 -9.19 -4.03 4.62
N PHE A 175 -10.47 -4.14 4.96
CA PHE A 175 -11.35 -5.13 4.35
C PHE A 175 -11.62 -4.84 2.87
N LEU A 176 -11.87 -3.57 2.52
CA LEU A 176 -12.04 -3.18 1.12
C LEU A 176 -10.75 -3.39 0.32
N ALA A 177 -9.59 -3.26 0.95
CA ALA A 177 -8.34 -3.62 0.30
C ALA A 177 -8.27 -5.13 0.01
N LEU A 178 -8.58 -5.99 0.99
CA LEU A 178 -8.68 -7.44 0.76
C LEU A 178 -9.67 -7.76 -0.37
N ALA A 179 -10.86 -7.15 -0.36
CA ALA A 179 -11.87 -7.34 -1.39
C ALA A 179 -11.36 -6.95 -2.78
N SER A 180 -10.64 -5.83 -2.91
CA SER A 180 -10.03 -5.40 -4.17
C SER A 180 -9.05 -6.44 -4.70
N ILE A 181 -8.09 -6.84 -3.86
CA ILE A 181 -7.00 -7.76 -4.24
C ILE A 181 -7.52 -9.13 -4.66
N PHE A 182 -8.35 -9.75 -3.81
CA PHE A 182 -8.82 -11.11 -4.04
C PHE A 182 -9.88 -11.16 -5.14
N SER A 183 -10.60 -10.07 -5.40
CA SER A 183 -11.52 -10.01 -6.55
C SER A 183 -10.76 -9.88 -7.88
N ALA A 184 -9.67 -9.10 -7.92
CA ALA A 184 -8.93 -8.83 -9.15
C ALA A 184 -8.15 -10.05 -9.69
N ARG A 185 -7.51 -10.82 -8.81
CA ARG A 185 -6.63 -11.94 -9.20
C ARG A 185 -6.57 -13.04 -8.16
N GLU A 186 -6.01 -14.19 -8.54
CA GLU A 186 -5.63 -15.22 -7.59
C GLU A 186 -4.37 -14.75 -6.84
N TYR A 187 -4.53 -14.41 -5.58
CA TYR A 187 -3.46 -13.86 -4.76
C TYR A 187 -2.65 -15.00 -4.14
N PRO A 188 -1.32 -15.11 -4.37
CA PRO A 188 -0.55 -16.25 -3.89
C PRO A 188 -0.31 -16.15 -2.38
N CYS A 189 -1.21 -16.70 -1.58
CA CYS A 189 -1.08 -16.73 -0.12
C CYS A 189 -1.56 -18.05 0.49
N ASP A 190 -1.00 -18.42 1.64
CA ASP A 190 -1.44 -19.58 2.43
C ASP A 190 -2.53 -19.23 3.47
N HIS A 191 -2.96 -17.97 3.53
CA HIS A 191 -3.89 -17.43 4.53
C HIS A 191 -5.36 -17.41 4.09
N TYR A 192 -5.74 -18.21 3.09
CA TYR A 192 -7.10 -18.21 2.54
C TYR A 192 -8.19 -18.48 3.58
N THR A 193 -7.95 -19.37 4.54
CA THR A 193 -8.89 -19.63 5.65
C THR A 193 -9.17 -18.37 6.46
N SER A 194 -8.13 -17.58 6.76
CA SER A 194 -8.27 -16.33 7.49
C SER A 194 -9.03 -15.28 6.69
N VAL A 195 -8.78 -15.20 5.37
CA VAL A 195 -9.50 -14.31 4.45
C VAL A 195 -10.98 -14.69 4.32
N ILE A 196 -11.31 -15.99 4.21
CA ILE A 196 -12.69 -16.46 4.20
C ILE A 196 -13.37 -16.15 5.53
N THR A 197 -12.69 -16.39 6.66
CA THR A 197 -13.24 -16.15 8.00
C THR A 197 -13.56 -14.67 8.21
N VAL A 198 -12.65 -13.77 7.83
CA VAL A 198 -12.90 -12.33 7.97
C VAL A 198 -13.99 -11.86 7.01
N THR A 199 -14.05 -12.43 5.79
CA THR A 199 -15.12 -12.13 4.83
C THR A 199 -16.49 -12.55 5.38
N LEU A 200 -16.58 -13.76 5.93
CA LEU A 200 -17.79 -14.26 6.60
C LEU A 200 -18.21 -13.35 7.76
N LEU A 201 -17.25 -12.95 8.61
CA LEU A 201 -17.52 -11.98 9.69
C LEU A 201 -18.10 -10.67 9.13
N MET A 202 -17.52 -10.13 8.07
CA MET A 202 -17.94 -8.87 7.46
C MET A 202 -19.31 -8.94 6.78
N THR A 203 -19.82 -10.13 6.44
CA THR A 203 -21.23 -10.27 6.02
C THR A 203 -22.22 -9.86 7.11
N GLY A 204 -21.81 -9.88 8.39
CA GLY A 204 -22.60 -9.37 9.50
C GLY A 204 -22.49 -7.85 9.74
N CYS A 205 -21.71 -7.13 8.92
CA CYS A 205 -21.46 -5.71 9.14
C CYS A 205 -22.73 -4.86 8.88
N PRO A 206 -23.11 -3.92 9.77
CA PRO A 206 -24.28 -3.07 9.56
C PRO A 206 -24.08 -2.01 8.46
N ARG A 207 -22.84 -1.80 8.02
CA ARG A 207 -22.48 -0.84 6.97
C ARG A 207 -22.69 -1.48 5.59
N VAL A 208 -23.61 -0.92 4.81
CA VAL A 208 -24.09 -1.50 3.54
C VAL A 208 -22.97 -1.74 2.53
N GLU A 209 -22.02 -0.81 2.42
CA GLU A 209 -20.89 -0.92 1.48
C GLU A 209 -20.01 -2.14 1.81
N ILE A 210 -19.67 -2.31 3.08
CA ILE A 210 -18.83 -3.41 3.58
C ILE A 210 -19.56 -4.74 3.49
N HIS A 211 -20.83 -4.77 3.89
CA HIS A 211 -21.67 -5.95 3.76
C HIS A 211 -21.76 -6.43 2.29
N SER A 212 -22.00 -5.50 1.37
CA SER A 212 -22.11 -5.83 -0.06
C SER A 212 -20.78 -6.33 -0.63
N ALA A 213 -19.68 -5.67 -0.29
CA ALA A 213 -18.33 -6.11 -0.68
C ALA A 213 -18.02 -7.51 -0.13
N ALA A 214 -18.44 -7.81 1.10
CA ALA A 214 -18.24 -9.12 1.72
C ALA A 214 -19.01 -10.23 1.01
N LEU A 215 -20.27 -10.01 0.66
CA LEU A 215 -21.05 -11.00 -0.10
C LEU A 215 -20.43 -11.28 -1.47
N LEU A 216 -19.98 -10.24 -2.18
CA LEU A 216 -19.33 -10.38 -3.48
C LEU A 216 -18.01 -11.15 -3.37
N LEU A 217 -17.16 -10.75 -2.41
CA LEU A 217 -15.90 -11.44 -2.17
C LEU A 217 -16.12 -12.90 -1.78
N LEU A 218 -17.10 -13.19 -0.92
CA LEU A 218 -17.43 -14.55 -0.50
C LEU A 218 -17.86 -15.42 -1.67
N GLN A 219 -18.67 -14.88 -2.60
CA GLN A 219 -19.07 -15.60 -3.82
C GLN A 219 -17.87 -15.89 -4.74
N ILE A 220 -16.92 -14.95 -4.85
CA ILE A 220 -15.70 -15.14 -5.65
C ILE A 220 -14.83 -16.24 -5.02
N LEU A 221 -14.63 -16.18 -3.70
CA LEU A 221 -13.88 -17.20 -2.96
C LEU A 221 -14.58 -18.56 -3.09
N ASP A 222 -15.90 -18.62 -2.91
CA ASP A 222 -16.66 -19.86 -3.03
C ASP A 222 -16.48 -20.53 -4.39
N LYS A 223 -16.61 -19.77 -5.48
CA LYS A 223 -16.38 -20.28 -6.84
C LYS A 223 -14.95 -20.76 -7.06
N ARG A 224 -13.95 -20.05 -6.54
CA ARG A 224 -12.54 -20.44 -6.71
C ARG A 224 -12.18 -21.70 -5.92
N PHE A 225 -12.72 -21.86 -4.72
CA PHE A 225 -12.35 -22.97 -3.82
C PHE A 225 -13.28 -24.19 -3.90
N PHE A 226 -14.59 -23.97 -4.02
CA PHE A 226 -15.59 -25.04 -3.98
C PHE A 226 -16.19 -25.32 -5.37
N GLY A 227 -16.10 -24.40 -6.33
CA GLY A 227 -16.61 -24.55 -7.69
C GLY A 227 -15.89 -25.61 -8.55
N SER A 228 -14.68 -26.03 -8.18
CA SER A 228 -13.92 -27.10 -8.84
C SER A 228 -14.26 -28.51 -8.31
N VAL A 229 -15.09 -28.62 -7.27
CA VAL A 229 -15.61 -29.91 -6.80
C VAL A 229 -16.82 -30.25 -7.68
N GLY A 230 -16.57 -30.94 -8.79
CA GLY A 230 -17.63 -31.53 -9.62
C GLY A 230 -18.60 -32.34 -8.76
N PRO A 231 -19.87 -32.49 -9.16
CA PRO A 231 -20.88 -33.18 -8.36
C PRO A 231 -20.33 -34.56 -7.97
N LEU A 232 -20.29 -34.82 -6.65
CA LEU A 232 -19.91 -36.12 -6.10
C LEU A 232 -20.56 -37.19 -6.95
N HIS A 233 -19.74 -37.96 -7.66
CA HIS A 233 -20.19 -39.09 -8.46
C HIS A 233 -21.00 -39.98 -7.53
N THR A 234 -22.33 -39.94 -7.68
CA THR A 234 -23.20 -41.01 -7.22
C THR A 234 -22.84 -42.18 -8.12
N ASP A 235 -21.87 -43.00 -7.71
CA ASP A 235 -21.59 -44.27 -8.35
C ASP A 235 -22.84 -45.13 -8.18
N ASN A 236 -23.63 -45.05 -9.24
CA ASN A 236 -24.87 -45.75 -9.46
C ASN A 236 -24.52 -47.23 -9.61
N GLU A 237 -25.04 -48.06 -8.72
CA GLU A 237 -25.06 -49.52 -8.84
C GLU A 237 -25.63 -49.94 -10.19
N LYS A 238 -24.79 -50.09 -11.22
CA LYS A 238 -25.12 -50.78 -12.47
C LYS A 238 -23.90 -51.52 -13.00
N GLY A 239 -23.61 -52.65 -12.35
CA GLY A 239 -22.52 -53.54 -12.75
C GLY A 239 -22.78 -55.00 -12.38
N MET A 240 -24.01 -55.49 -12.50
CA MET A 240 -24.30 -56.94 -12.45
C MET A 240 -25.34 -57.31 -13.50
N LEU A 241 -24.93 -57.32 -14.77
CA LEU A 241 -25.55 -58.16 -15.78
C LEU A 241 -24.50 -58.63 -16.80
N LEU A 242 -24.23 -59.95 -16.71
CA LEU A 242 -23.92 -60.89 -17.79
C LEU A 242 -22.50 -60.94 -18.35
N SER A 243 -21.80 -62.03 -17.99
CA SER A 243 -21.36 -62.98 -19.01
C SER A 243 -21.36 -64.40 -18.43
N ASN A 244 -22.19 -65.24 -19.05
CA ASN A 244 -22.10 -66.70 -19.03
C ASN A 244 -20.76 -67.17 -19.62
#